data_AF-A0AAW1LSA8-F1
#
_entry.id   AF-A0AAW1LSA8-F1
#
_cell.length_a   1.000
_cell.length_b   1.000
_cell.length_c   1.000
_cell.angle_alpha   90.00
_cell.angle_beta   90.00
_cell.angle_gamma   90.00
#
_symmetry.space_group_name_H-M   'P 1'
#
loop_
_entity.id
_entity.type
_entity.pdbx_description
1 polymer ?
#
loop_
_entity_poly.entity_id
_entity_poly.type
_entity_poly.pdbx_seq_one_letter_code
_entity_poly.pdbx_strand_id
1 'polypeptide(L)'
;MSYVKNLSDIPILFKIFTYCADTMPFQFDRKATERLIILYEQHPNLYDITSTNYKNKVMRTESYREIAADMKKELNIHVTYHDINKKINNLRTQYFVETNKIKK
;
A
#
# COMPACT_ATOMS: atom_id res chain seq x y z
N MET A 1 1.64 -27.37 -4.30
CA MET A 1 1.91 -25.91 -4.24
C MET A 1 0.85 -25.27 -3.35
N SER A 2 0.94 -25.51 -2.04
CA SER A 2 -0.09 -25.08 -1.09
C SER A 2 0.32 -23.76 -0.46
N TYR A 3 -0.40 -22.69 -0.78
CA TYR A 3 -0.23 -21.39 -0.12
C TYR A 3 -0.60 -21.57 1.37
N VAL A 4 0.41 -21.36 2.21
CA VAL A 4 0.42 -21.75 3.62
C VAL A 4 -0.58 -20.92 4.42
N LYS A 5 -1.40 -21.64 5.18
CA LYS A 5 -2.36 -21.17 6.18
C LYS A 5 -1.61 -20.70 7.44
N ASN A 6 -2.17 -19.67 8.09
CA ASN A 6 -1.82 -19.12 9.40
C ASN A 6 -0.87 -17.92 9.40
N LEU A 7 -1.51 -16.76 9.50
CA LEU A 7 -0.93 -15.41 9.67
C LEU A 7 -0.88 -15.04 11.16
N SER A 8 -0.58 -16.00 12.05
CA SER A 8 -0.54 -15.81 13.51
C SER A 8 0.87 -15.84 14.12
N ASP A 9 1.92 -16.07 13.33
CA ASP A 9 3.30 -16.14 13.85
C ASP A 9 4.30 -15.35 13.02
N ILE A 10 4.07 -14.05 12.82
CA ILE A 10 5.15 -13.20 12.31
C ILE A 10 5.37 -11.93 13.16
N PRO A 11 5.98 -12.07 14.35
CA PRO A 11 6.60 -10.95 15.07
C PRO A 11 7.90 -10.44 14.42
N ILE A 12 8.36 -11.05 13.31
CA ILE A 12 9.72 -10.85 12.76
C ILE A 12 9.72 -9.96 11.49
N LEU A 13 8.66 -9.95 10.68
CA LEU A 13 8.57 -9.10 9.48
C LEU A 13 8.29 -7.63 9.80
N PHE A 14 7.74 -7.32 10.97
CA PHE A 14 7.63 -5.94 11.44
C PHE A 14 8.98 -5.35 11.88
N LYS A 15 10.00 -6.20 12.11
CA LYS A 15 11.35 -5.79 12.55
C LYS A 15 12.40 -5.83 11.43
N ILE A 16 12.16 -6.61 10.37
CA ILE A 16 13.04 -6.66 9.19
C ILE A 16 12.74 -5.54 8.18
N PHE A 17 11.51 -5.00 8.14
CA PHE A 17 11.19 -3.83 7.30
C PHE A 17 11.51 -2.47 7.94
N THR A 18 12.11 -2.46 9.14
CA THR A 18 12.45 -1.24 9.93
C THR A 18 13.93 -0.86 9.93
N TYR A 19 14.74 -1.36 8.98
CA TYR A 19 16.14 -0.94 8.84
C TYR A 19 16.48 -0.56 7.39
N CYS A 20 16.02 0.61 6.95
CA CYS A 20 16.79 1.51 6.09
C CYS A 20 16.10 2.89 6.01
N ALA A 21 16.72 3.84 6.72
CA ALA A 21 16.81 5.29 6.51
C ALA A 21 15.57 6.09 6.09
N ASP A 22 15.28 7.08 6.93
CA ASP A 22 14.63 8.36 6.66
C ASP A 22 13.17 8.34 6.20
N THR A 23 12.30 8.86 7.06
CA THR A 23 11.37 9.98 6.80
C THR A 23 10.25 9.89 7.84
N MET A 24 9.97 11.01 8.51
CA MET A 24 8.85 11.13 9.45
C MET A 24 7.56 10.63 8.77
N PRO A 25 6.69 9.88 9.48
CA PRO A 25 5.48 9.34 8.86
C PRO A 25 4.63 10.50 8.36
N PHE A 26 4.53 10.67 7.04
CA PHE A 26 3.54 11.55 6.46
C PHE A 26 2.16 11.07 6.95
N GLN A 27 1.46 11.94 7.67
CA GLN A 27 0.15 11.62 8.23
C GLN A 27 -0.91 11.82 7.14
N PHE A 28 -1.52 10.71 6.72
CA PHE A 28 -2.63 10.76 5.78
C PHE A 28 -3.91 11.18 6.51
N ASP A 29 -4.40 12.37 6.20
CA ASP A 29 -5.75 12.79 6.57
C ASP A 29 -6.82 11.90 5.95
N ARG A 30 -8.06 12.02 6.45
CA ARG A 30 -9.22 11.30 5.90
C ARG A 30 -9.39 11.56 4.40
N LYS A 31 -9.38 12.84 3.98
CA LYS A 31 -9.53 13.23 2.57
C LYS A 31 -8.39 12.68 1.70
N ALA A 32 -7.16 12.73 2.21
CA ALA A 32 -6.00 12.17 1.51
C ALA A 32 -6.09 10.65 1.39
N THR A 33 -6.59 9.97 2.41
CA THR A 33 -6.81 8.51 2.40
C THR A 33 -7.92 8.11 1.42
N GLU A 34 -9.06 8.81 1.44
CA GLU A 34 -10.16 8.58 0.50
C GLU A 34 -9.68 8.79 -0.95
N ARG A 35 -8.93 9.85 -1.20
CA ARG A 35 -8.40 10.11 -2.55
C ARG A 35 -7.37 9.07 -2.98
N LEU A 36 -6.49 8.66 -2.07
CA LEU A 36 -5.52 7.59 -2.33
C LEU A 36 -6.23 6.29 -2.74
N ILE A 37 -7.34 5.93 -2.08
CA ILE A 37 -8.10 4.70 -2.41
C ILE A 37 -8.65 4.80 -3.84
N ILE A 38 -9.22 5.95 -4.22
CA ILE A 38 -9.77 6.15 -5.58
C ILE A 38 -8.67 6.03 -6.63
N LEU A 39 -7.53 6.70 -6.43
CA LEU A 39 -6.40 6.61 -7.37
C LEU A 39 -5.87 5.18 -7.45
N TYR A 40 -5.75 4.49 -6.31
CA TYR A 40 -5.28 3.11 -6.27
C TYR A 40 -6.19 2.14 -7.06
N GLU A 41 -7.51 2.34 -7.05
CA GLU A 41 -8.46 1.54 -7.84
C GLU A 41 -8.25 1.70 -9.36
N GLN A 42 -7.73 2.84 -9.81
CA GLN A 42 -7.45 3.09 -11.22
C GLN A 42 -6.20 2.36 -11.75
N HIS A 43 -5.40 1.76 -10.87
CA HIS A 43 -4.15 1.08 -11.20
C HIS A 43 -4.23 -0.44 -10.95
N PRO A 44 -4.84 -1.23 -11.86
CA PRO A 44 -5.00 -2.67 -11.69
C PRO A 44 -3.66 -3.41 -11.56
N ASN A 45 -2.58 -2.87 -12.10
CA ASN A 45 -1.23 -3.41 -11.94
C ASN A 45 -0.73 -3.45 -10.49
N LEU A 46 -1.38 -2.77 -9.53
CA LEU A 46 -1.00 -2.79 -8.12
C LEU A 46 -1.66 -3.92 -7.32
N TYR A 47 -2.80 -4.46 -7.77
CA TYR A 47 -3.61 -5.40 -6.99
C TYR A 47 -4.16 -6.59 -7.78
N ASP A 48 -4.31 -6.47 -9.10
CA ASP A 48 -4.83 -7.52 -9.96
C ASP A 48 -3.70 -8.47 -10.37
N ILE A 49 -3.74 -9.68 -9.81
CA ILE A 49 -2.79 -10.76 -10.12
C ILE A 49 -2.89 -11.27 -11.56
N THR A 50 -4.00 -11.00 -12.25
CA THR A 50 -4.24 -11.42 -13.64
C THR A 50 -3.62 -10.44 -14.64
N SER A 51 -3.30 -9.22 -14.20
CA SER A 51 -2.62 -8.24 -15.03
C SER A 51 -1.20 -8.69 -15.35
N THR A 52 -0.84 -8.70 -16.63
CA THR A 52 0.53 -8.97 -17.11
C THR A 52 1.56 -8.06 -16.44
N ASN A 53 1.14 -6.84 -16.06
CA ASN A 53 1.99 -5.81 -15.49
C ASN A 53 2.16 -5.94 -13.96
N TYR A 54 1.42 -6.83 -13.29
CA TYR A 54 1.51 -7.02 -11.83
C TYR A 54 2.89 -7.46 -11.36
N LYS A 55 3.55 -8.33 -12.12
CA LYS A 55 4.91 -8.82 -11.82
C LYS A 55 6.00 -7.83 -12.24
N ASN A 56 5.65 -6.78 -12.98
CA ASN A 56 6.61 -5.78 -13.44
C ASN A 56 6.91 -4.76 -12.32
N LYS A 57 8.06 -4.93 -11.68
CA LYS A 57 8.52 -4.05 -10.59
C LYS A 57 8.61 -2.58 -11.03
N VAL A 58 9.03 -2.32 -12.27
CA VAL A 58 9.19 -0.96 -12.80
C VAL A 58 7.82 -0.28 -12.91
N MET A 59 6.86 -0.94 -13.55
CA MET A 59 5.50 -0.39 -13.69
C MET A 59 4.81 -0.20 -12.35
N ARG A 60 5.04 -1.10 -11.39
CA ARG A 60 4.49 -0.95 -10.04
C ARG A 60 5.05 0.29 -9.34
N THR A 61 6.36 0.52 -9.43
CA THR A 61 6.98 1.73 -8.87
C THR A 61 6.49 2.98 -9.59
N GLU A 62 6.30 2.92 -10.91
CA GLU A 62 5.79 4.04 -11.69
C GLU A 62 4.37 4.42 -11.28
N SER A 63 3.45 3.47 -11.14
CA SER A 63 2.09 3.77 -10.67
C SER A 63 2.06 4.36 -9.26
N TYR A 64 2.97 3.96 -8.35
CA TYR A 64 3.08 4.64 -7.06
C TYR A 64 3.61 6.08 -7.18
N ARG A 65 4.45 6.37 -8.16
CA ARG A 65 4.91 7.74 -8.46
C ARG A 65 3.81 8.58 -9.09
N GLU A 66 3.02 8.00 -10.00
CA GLU A 66 1.85 8.64 -10.59
C GLU A 66 0.85 9.05 -9.50
N ILE A 67 0.48 8.12 -8.61
CA ILE A 67 -0.38 8.42 -7.45
C ILE A 67 0.22 9.54 -6.59
N ALA A 68 1.54 9.53 -6.35
CA ALA A 68 2.21 10.59 -5.58
C ALA A 68 2.10 11.97 -6.25
N ALA A 69 2.29 12.01 -7.57
CA ALA A 69 2.18 13.23 -8.36
C ALA A 69 0.75 13.76 -8.37
N ASP A 70 -0.25 12.89 -8.51
CA ASP A 70 -1.66 13.27 -8.49
C ASP A 70 -2.09 13.79 -7.12
N MET A 71 -1.67 13.13 -6.04
CA MET A 71 -1.91 13.62 -4.67
C MET A 71 -1.27 14.98 -4.43
N LYS A 72 -0.06 15.22 -4.96
CA LYS A 72 0.58 16.54 -4.89
C LYS A 72 -0.19 17.58 -5.67
N LYS A 73 -0.64 17.25 -6.88
CA LYS A 73 -1.37 18.18 -7.75
C LYS A 73 -2.73 18.60 -7.17
N GLU A 74 -3.45 17.66 -6.57
CA GLU A 74 -4.83 17.89 -6.13
C GLU A 74 -4.95 18.40 -4.70
N LEU A 75 -4.10 17.92 -3.79
CA LEU A 75 -4.18 18.25 -2.37
C LEU A 75 -3.04 19.17 -1.92
N ASN A 76 -2.10 19.51 -2.81
CA ASN A 76 -0.87 20.25 -2.51
C ASN A 76 0.01 19.57 -1.44
N ILE A 77 -0.07 18.25 -1.34
CA ILE A 77 0.63 17.45 -0.34
C ILE A 77 1.91 16.86 -0.94
N HIS A 78 3.03 16.99 -0.23
CA HIS A 78 4.27 16.35 -0.61
C HIS A 78 4.34 14.94 -0.03
N VAL A 79 3.91 13.95 -0.84
CA VAL A 79 4.03 12.53 -0.51
C VAL A 79 5.08 11.85 -1.39
N THR A 80 5.83 10.91 -0.84
CA THR A 80 6.72 10.06 -1.62
C THR A 80 6.01 8.76 -2.03
N TYR A 81 6.49 8.10 -3.08
CA TYR A 81 5.99 6.77 -3.47
C TYR A 81 6.13 5.75 -2.32
N HIS A 82 7.12 5.95 -1.43
CA HIS A 82 7.37 5.08 -0.29
C HIS A 82 6.29 5.23 0.79
N ASP A 83 5.84 6.47 1.04
CA ASP A 83 4.73 6.76 1.96
C ASP A 83 3.43 6.14 1.47
N ILE A 84 3.15 6.26 0.17
CA ILE A 84 1.98 5.65 -0.48
C ILE A 84 2.02 4.13 -0.35
N ASN A 85 3.14 3.49 -0.71
CA ASN A 85 3.32 2.05 -0.59
C ASN A 85 3.11 1.58 0.86
N LYS A 86 3.66 2.30 1.84
CA LYS A 86 3.48 2.02 3.26
C LYS A 86 2.02 2.15 3.70
N LYS A 87 1.34 3.23 3.30
CA LYS A 87 -0.07 3.47 3.62
C LYS A 87 -0.97 2.38 3.02
N ILE A 88 -0.76 2.00 1.76
CA ILE A 88 -1.50 0.92 1.10
C ILE A 88 -1.29 -0.42 1.81
N ASN A 89 -0.05 -0.76 2.18
CA ASN A 89 0.22 -1.98 2.94
C ASN A 89 -0.45 -1.99 4.31
N ASN A 90 -0.49 -0.84 4.99
CA ASN A 90 -1.23 -0.70 6.24
C ASN A 90 -2.73 -0.90 6.03
N LEU A 91 -3.33 -0.28 5.00
CA LEU A 91 -4.75 -0.45 4.67
C LEU A 91 -5.10 -1.91 4.36
N ARG A 92 -4.28 -2.59 3.56
CA ARG A 92 -4.44 -4.03 3.25
C ARG A 92 -4.42 -4.88 4.52
N THR A 93 -3.45 -4.63 5.40
CA THR A 93 -3.33 -5.36 6.67
C THR A 93 -4.52 -5.10 7.58
N GLN A 94 -4.92 -3.83 7.76
CA GLN A 94 -6.08 -3.46 8.57
C GLN A 94 -7.37 -4.10 8.05
N TYR A 95 -7.62 -4.00 6.75
CA TYR A 95 -8.78 -4.64 6.11
C TYR A 95 -8.79 -6.16 6.32
N PHE A 96 -7.66 -6.82 6.12
CA PHE A 96 -7.54 -8.26 6.38
C PHE A 96 -7.87 -8.59 7.84
N VAL A 97 -7.32 -7.85 8.81
CA VAL A 97 -7.59 -8.08 10.24
C VAL A 97 -9.08 -7.89 10.55
N GLU A 98 -9.70 -6.79 10.12
CA GLU A 98 -11.11 -6.52 10.40
C GLU A 98 -12.05 -7.53 9.73
N THR A 99 -11.76 -7.92 8.49
CA THR A 99 -12.57 -8.94 7.79
C THR A 99 -12.46 -10.32 8.42
N ASN A 100 -11.30 -10.68 9.01
CA ASN A 100 -11.17 -11.93 9.76
C ASN A 100 -11.90 -11.90 11.10
N LYS A 101 -12.02 -10.74 11.75
CA LYS A 101 -12.81 -10.60 12.98
C LYS A 101 -14.30 -10.82 12.74
N ILE A 102 -14.84 -10.31 11.63
CA ILE A 102 -16.28 -10.40 11.30
C ILE A 102 -16.68 -11.82 10.90
N LYS A 103 -15.75 -12.60 10.32
CA LYS A 103 -16.00 -13.99 9.90
C LYS A 103 -15.93 -15.01 11.04
N LYS A 104 -15.56 -14.58 12.25
CA LYS A 104 -15.38 -15.44 13.43
C LYS A 104 -16.58 -15.33 14.34
#